data_AF-A0A7Y1T8B5-F1
#
_entry.id   AF-A0A7Y1T8B5-F1
#
_cell.length_a   1.000
_cell.length_b   1.000
_cell.length_c   1.000
_cell.angle_alpha   90.00
_cell.angle_beta   90.00
_cell.angle_gamma   90.00
#
_symmetry.space_group_name_H-M   'P 1'
#
loop_
_entity.id
_entity.type
_entity.pdbx_description
1 polymer ?
#
loop_
_entity_poly.entity_id
_entity_poly.type
_entity_poly.pdbx_seq_one_letter_code
_entity_poly.pdbx_strand_id
1 'polypeptide(L)'
;LLINALAAVGTLFATHLVALRLFDSMKVANIAVALFGVFSFMPEFAVAFWPHMVSILSVTLAFYFFLRALDEAPAFLWAIASGLALGGGLLFRLDGVLLLSTIALVTALYAQKPLMVFAGGAFGLMPGFALMAWINSVKFGTFNPISYGHTAGAAVDPTKYAGFAAVAGLVTLVIWAVRVRGGVPRVPGITPRLVAFLVVLGLVVAVVFVPQVERLVMRVAKGFYALMIDSRAIEDTRPGVRRGAENTWFFGGMMKKALGQSLPWLGVLAALVVLPTAQQRRSIMIVLIFAVLWSLPFILRSWHGGLGSNMRYFMPMLPVLSALSAWVIAALLERIDNPARPVLAGVLLGFGAMYAWLMLRASGVAGVQQVLSTYVLFAVVVLVCAG
;
A
#
# COMPACT_ATOMS: atom_id res chain seq x y z
N LEU A 1 -18.16 15.42 -5.13
CA LEU A 1 -18.85 14.12 -5.32
C LEU A 1 -18.64 13.56 -6.72
N LEU A 2 -19.17 14.20 -7.79
CA LEU A 2 -19.03 13.69 -9.17
C LEU A 2 -17.58 13.39 -9.58
N ILE A 3 -16.64 14.30 -9.29
CA ILE A 3 -15.21 14.10 -9.60
C ILE A 3 -14.65 12.83 -8.92
N ASN A 4 -15.02 12.54 -7.68
CA ASN A 4 -14.59 11.32 -6.99
C ASN A 4 -15.21 10.07 -7.59
N ALA A 5 -16.49 10.12 -7.95
CA ALA A 5 -17.15 8.99 -8.59
C ALA A 5 -16.52 8.65 -9.95
N LEU A 6 -16.24 9.67 -10.77
CA LEU A 6 -15.53 9.49 -12.04
C LEU A 6 -14.10 8.97 -11.82
N ALA A 7 -13.37 9.53 -10.85
CA ALA A 7 -12.04 9.06 -10.51
C ALA A 7 -12.05 7.62 -9.97
N ALA A 8 -13.11 7.22 -9.27
CA ALA A 8 -13.32 5.86 -8.80
C ALA A 8 -13.47 4.87 -9.97
N VAL A 9 -14.31 5.21 -10.97
CA VAL A 9 -14.43 4.43 -12.21
C VAL A 9 -13.09 4.35 -12.94
N GLY A 10 -12.40 5.48 -13.09
CA GLY A 10 -11.06 5.51 -13.69
C GLY A 10 -10.06 4.64 -12.92
N THR A 11 -10.17 4.58 -11.60
CA THR A 11 -9.27 3.76 -10.76
C THR A 11 -9.54 2.27 -10.96
N LEU A 12 -10.80 1.85 -11.15
CA LEU A 12 -11.13 0.46 -11.50
C LEU A 12 -10.46 0.07 -12.82
N PHE A 13 -10.55 0.93 -13.84
CA PHE A 13 -9.87 0.71 -15.12
C PHE A 13 -8.35 0.64 -14.96
N ALA A 14 -7.75 1.59 -14.23
CA ALA A 14 -6.31 1.59 -13.98
C ALA A 14 -5.86 0.36 -13.16
N THR A 15 -6.68 -0.11 -12.22
CA THR A 15 -6.44 -1.35 -11.45
C THR A 15 -6.40 -2.56 -12.37
N HIS A 16 -7.35 -2.65 -13.31
CA HIS A 16 -7.38 -3.69 -14.33
C HIS A 16 -6.09 -3.70 -15.16
N LEU A 17 -5.68 -2.53 -15.67
CA LEU A 17 -4.46 -2.39 -16.47
C LEU A 17 -3.19 -2.74 -15.69
N VAL A 18 -3.09 -2.32 -14.42
CA VAL A 18 -1.96 -2.66 -13.55
C VAL A 18 -1.90 -4.15 -13.29
N ALA A 19 -3.03 -4.79 -13.02
CA ALA A 19 -3.11 -6.23 -12.77
C ALA A 19 -2.72 -7.04 -14.02
N LEU A 20 -3.21 -6.65 -15.21
CA LEU A 20 -2.77 -7.23 -16.48
C LEU A 20 -1.27 -7.07 -16.68
N ARG A 21 -0.74 -5.87 -16.44
CA ARG A 21 0.68 -5.59 -16.64
C ARG A 21 1.57 -6.41 -15.70
N LEU A 22 1.14 -6.63 -14.46
CA LEU A 22 1.92 -7.36 -13.46
C LEU A 22 1.83 -8.88 -13.63
N PHE A 23 0.67 -9.41 -13.98
CA PHE A 23 0.42 -10.86 -13.91
C PHE A 23 -0.03 -11.52 -15.21
N ASP A 24 -0.18 -10.74 -16.29
CA ASP A 24 -0.51 -11.20 -17.64
C ASP A 24 -1.74 -12.14 -17.70
N SER A 25 -2.78 -11.79 -16.94
CA SER A 25 -3.98 -12.63 -16.81
C SER A 25 -5.25 -11.80 -16.66
N MET A 26 -6.16 -11.92 -17.63
CA MET A 26 -7.50 -11.31 -17.59
C MET A 26 -8.30 -11.74 -16.35
N LYS A 27 -8.17 -13.02 -15.97
CA LYS A 27 -8.83 -13.56 -14.77
C LYS A 27 -8.35 -12.83 -13.51
N VAL A 28 -7.02 -12.65 -13.37
CA VAL A 28 -6.43 -11.90 -12.24
C VAL A 28 -6.89 -10.45 -12.25
N ALA A 29 -6.92 -9.80 -13.41
CA ALA A 29 -7.35 -8.41 -13.52
C ALA A 29 -8.83 -8.21 -13.15
N ASN A 30 -9.71 -9.12 -13.55
CA ASN A 30 -11.13 -9.08 -13.17
C ASN A 30 -11.33 -9.29 -11.67
N ILE A 31 -10.64 -10.28 -11.09
CA ILE A 31 -10.70 -10.52 -9.63
C ILE A 31 -10.14 -9.31 -8.87
N ALA A 32 -9.06 -8.69 -9.34
CA ALA A 32 -8.46 -7.51 -8.72
C ALA A 32 -9.44 -6.32 -8.68
N VAL A 33 -10.15 -6.07 -9.78
CA VAL A 33 -11.19 -5.04 -9.86
C VAL A 33 -12.34 -5.34 -8.91
N ALA A 34 -12.78 -6.60 -8.81
CA ALA A 34 -13.82 -7.01 -7.87
C ALA A 34 -13.37 -6.83 -6.40
N LEU A 35 -12.16 -7.25 -6.06
CA LEU A 35 -11.57 -7.07 -4.73
C LEU A 35 -11.50 -5.59 -4.33
N PHE A 36 -11.05 -4.74 -5.26
CA PHE A 36 -10.93 -3.31 -5.00
C PHE A 36 -12.28 -2.59 -4.99
N GLY A 37 -13.15 -2.85 -5.96
CA GLY A 37 -14.41 -2.13 -6.14
C GLY A 37 -15.52 -2.55 -5.16
N VAL A 38 -15.58 -3.84 -4.81
CA VAL A 38 -16.69 -4.42 -4.02
C VAL A 38 -16.24 -4.82 -2.62
N PHE A 39 -15.08 -5.46 -2.51
CA PHE A 39 -14.59 -6.02 -1.25
C PHE A 39 -13.61 -5.11 -0.52
N SER A 40 -13.63 -3.82 -0.81
CA SER A 40 -12.84 -2.81 -0.11
C SER A 40 -13.70 -1.64 0.34
N PHE A 41 -13.09 -0.70 1.05
CA PHE A 41 -13.76 0.55 1.45
C PHE A 41 -13.73 1.63 0.35
N MET A 42 -13.35 1.30 -0.89
CA MET A 42 -13.37 2.22 -2.03
C MET A 42 -14.73 2.92 -2.24
N PRO A 43 -15.90 2.24 -2.13
CA PRO A 43 -17.20 2.92 -2.30
C PRO A 43 -17.42 4.09 -1.35
N GLU A 44 -16.94 4.00 -0.11
CA GLU A 44 -17.02 5.10 0.87
C GLU A 44 -16.28 6.34 0.37
N PHE A 45 -15.16 6.16 -0.33
CA PHE A 45 -14.33 7.24 -0.85
C PHE A 45 -14.76 7.74 -2.23
N ALA A 46 -15.49 6.93 -3.00
CA ALA A 46 -16.12 7.36 -4.25
C ALA A 46 -17.18 8.44 -4.02
N VAL A 47 -17.87 8.40 -2.87
CA VAL A 47 -18.89 9.38 -2.47
C VAL A 47 -18.42 10.31 -1.34
N ALA A 48 -17.14 10.27 -0.97
CA ALA A 48 -16.61 11.18 0.04
C ALA A 48 -16.51 12.62 -0.50
N PHE A 49 -16.58 13.59 0.41
CA PHE A 49 -16.38 15.01 0.09
C PHE A 49 -14.93 15.31 -0.34
N TRP A 50 -13.95 14.70 0.33
CA TRP A 50 -12.53 14.89 0.07
C TRP A 50 -12.08 14.15 -1.20
N PRO A 51 -11.19 14.72 -2.05
CA PRO A 51 -10.83 14.19 -3.37
C PRO A 51 -9.88 12.98 -3.32
N HIS A 52 -10.21 11.98 -2.51
CA HIS A 52 -9.38 10.79 -2.29
C HIS A 52 -9.20 9.96 -3.56
N MET A 53 -10.29 9.74 -4.31
CA MET A 53 -10.25 8.89 -5.50
C MET A 53 -9.46 9.51 -6.64
N VAL A 54 -9.40 10.84 -6.73
CA VAL A 54 -8.54 11.53 -7.70
C VAL A 54 -7.07 11.22 -7.45
N SER A 55 -6.64 11.29 -6.19
CA SER A 55 -5.27 10.95 -5.81
C SER A 55 -4.95 9.47 -6.04
N ILE A 56 -5.87 8.56 -5.72
CA ILE A 56 -5.69 7.12 -5.96
C ILE A 56 -5.59 6.84 -7.46
N LEU A 57 -6.45 7.45 -8.28
CA LEU A 57 -6.37 7.35 -9.74
C LEU A 57 -5.00 7.81 -10.24
N SER A 58 -4.57 9.00 -9.83
CA SER A 58 -3.26 9.56 -10.20
C SER A 58 -2.10 8.66 -9.81
N VAL A 59 -2.07 8.13 -8.59
CA VAL A 59 -1.03 7.20 -8.12
C VAL A 59 -1.06 5.90 -8.92
N THR A 60 -2.25 5.34 -9.19
CA THR A 60 -2.40 4.08 -9.94
C THR A 60 -1.99 4.24 -11.40
N LEU A 61 -2.36 5.35 -12.06
CA LEU A 61 -1.92 5.68 -13.41
C LEU A 61 -0.41 5.95 -13.46
N ALA A 62 0.12 6.72 -12.51
CA ALA A 62 1.55 6.96 -12.41
C ALA A 62 2.33 5.65 -12.29
N PHE A 63 1.84 4.73 -11.46
CA PHE A 63 2.43 3.41 -11.31
C PHE A 63 2.31 2.56 -12.57
N TYR A 64 1.15 2.57 -13.25
CA TYR A 64 0.96 1.89 -14.53
C TYR A 64 1.95 2.37 -15.60
N PHE A 65 2.04 3.69 -15.83
CA PHE A 65 2.98 4.25 -16.80
C PHE A 65 4.43 3.99 -16.41
N PHE A 66 4.74 4.01 -15.12
CA PHE A 66 6.06 3.61 -14.63
C PHE A 66 6.39 2.16 -14.98
N LEU A 67 5.46 1.22 -14.77
CA LEU A 67 5.65 -0.19 -15.15
C LEU A 67 5.89 -0.36 -16.65
N ARG A 68 5.26 0.46 -17.51
CA ARG A 68 5.56 0.49 -18.95
C ARG A 68 6.95 1.05 -19.22
N ALA A 69 7.34 2.13 -18.55
CA ALA A 69 8.66 2.73 -18.69
C ALA A 69 9.82 1.78 -18.34
N LEU A 70 9.57 0.76 -17.51
CA LEU A 70 10.58 -0.23 -17.15
C LEU A 70 11.01 -1.13 -18.32
N ASP A 71 10.08 -1.49 -19.20
CA ASP A 71 10.32 -2.53 -20.22
C ASP A 71 9.96 -2.11 -21.66
N GLU A 72 9.24 -1.01 -21.87
CA GLU A 72 8.75 -0.60 -23.18
C GLU A 72 9.47 0.63 -23.72
N ALA A 73 9.64 0.67 -25.05
CA ALA A 73 10.12 1.84 -25.76
C ALA A 73 8.94 2.73 -26.23
N PRO A 74 9.09 4.07 -26.22
CA PRO A 74 10.19 4.83 -25.62
C PRO A 74 10.01 5.01 -24.10
N ALA A 75 10.94 4.47 -23.31
CA ALA A 75 10.90 4.52 -21.84
C ALA A 75 10.75 5.94 -21.26
N PHE A 76 11.37 6.93 -21.92
CA PHE A 76 11.32 8.33 -21.50
C PHE A 76 9.90 8.92 -21.54
N LEU A 77 9.10 8.64 -22.58
CA LEU A 77 7.73 9.17 -22.69
C LEU A 77 6.80 8.53 -21.65
N TRP A 78 6.94 7.23 -21.41
CA TRP A 78 6.19 6.56 -20.34
C TRP A 78 6.56 7.10 -18.96
N ALA A 79 7.84 7.40 -18.74
CA ALA A 79 8.29 8.03 -17.51
C ALA A 79 7.75 9.46 -17.36
N ILE A 80 7.69 10.27 -18.44
CA ILE A 80 7.02 11.58 -18.43
C ILE A 80 5.54 11.44 -18.05
N ALA A 81 4.83 10.50 -18.68
CA ALA A 81 3.42 10.25 -18.36
C ALA A 81 3.22 9.85 -16.89
N SER A 82 4.14 9.03 -16.35
CA SER A 82 4.16 8.67 -14.93
C SER A 82 4.35 9.90 -14.04
N GLY A 83 5.35 10.73 -14.33
CA GLY A 83 5.62 11.97 -13.60
C GLY A 83 4.47 12.96 -13.64
N LEU A 84 3.84 13.14 -14.81
CA LEU A 84 2.68 14.02 -14.99
C LEU A 84 1.47 13.56 -14.19
N ALA A 85 1.14 12.26 -14.27
CA ALA A 85 0.03 11.68 -13.51
C ALA A 85 0.24 11.84 -12.00
N LEU A 86 1.46 11.59 -11.53
CA LEU A 86 1.82 11.77 -10.12
C LEU A 86 1.76 13.24 -9.71
N GLY A 87 2.36 14.13 -10.49
CA GLY A 87 2.37 15.57 -10.25
C GLY A 87 0.95 16.16 -10.16
N GLY A 88 0.05 15.73 -11.04
CA GLY A 88 -1.37 16.08 -10.96
C GLY A 88 -2.03 15.57 -9.68
N GLY A 89 -1.71 14.36 -9.24
CA GLY A 89 -2.21 13.79 -7.99
C GLY A 89 -1.77 14.55 -6.73
N LEU A 90 -0.54 15.09 -6.74
CA LEU A 90 0.02 15.83 -5.60
C LEU A 90 -0.73 17.14 -5.30
N LEU A 91 -1.41 17.72 -6.30
CA LEU A 91 -2.28 18.89 -6.12
C LEU A 91 -3.47 18.60 -5.20
N PHE A 92 -3.88 17.33 -5.10
CA PHE A 92 -4.98 16.89 -4.25
C PHE A 92 -4.50 16.32 -2.92
N ARG A 93 -3.41 15.53 -2.95
CA ARG A 93 -2.82 14.96 -1.73
C ARG A 93 -1.32 14.74 -1.85
N LEU A 94 -0.57 15.23 -0.86
CA LEU A 94 0.89 15.10 -0.81
C LEU A 94 1.40 13.68 -0.56
N ASP A 95 0.58 12.78 -0.01
CA ASP A 95 0.99 11.39 0.23
C ASP A 95 1.33 10.61 -1.05
N GLY A 96 0.86 11.09 -2.22
CA GLY A 96 1.32 10.60 -3.53
C GLY A 96 2.85 10.57 -3.67
N VAL A 97 3.57 11.47 -3.01
CA VAL A 97 5.03 11.59 -3.10
C VAL A 97 5.75 10.31 -2.64
N LEU A 98 5.10 9.51 -1.82
CA LEU A 98 5.63 8.23 -1.33
C LEU A 98 5.87 7.24 -2.48
N LEU A 99 5.13 7.35 -3.59
CA LEU A 99 5.36 6.54 -4.79
C LEU A 99 6.76 6.75 -5.37
N LEU A 100 7.36 7.95 -5.22
CA LEU A 100 8.71 8.23 -5.74
C LEU A 100 9.77 7.30 -5.16
N SER A 101 9.64 6.92 -3.89
CA SER A 101 10.57 5.97 -3.25
C SER A 101 10.50 4.58 -3.91
N THR A 102 9.29 4.15 -4.27
CA THR A 102 9.05 2.91 -5.00
C THR A 102 9.60 3.00 -6.42
N ILE A 103 9.28 4.07 -7.15
CA ILE A 103 9.81 4.33 -8.50
C ILE A 103 11.34 4.31 -8.47
N ALA A 104 11.98 4.98 -7.51
CA ALA A 104 13.43 5.04 -7.43
C ALA A 104 14.07 3.68 -7.19
N LEU A 105 13.60 2.94 -6.17
CA LEU A 105 14.16 1.63 -5.85
C LEU A 105 13.90 0.61 -6.97
N VAL A 106 12.68 0.56 -7.51
CA VAL A 106 12.32 -0.37 -8.60
C VAL A 106 13.04 0.01 -9.90
N THR A 107 13.24 1.29 -10.19
CA THR A 107 14.07 1.74 -11.33
C THR A 107 15.51 1.24 -11.16
N ALA A 108 16.10 1.44 -9.99
CA ALA A 108 17.45 0.98 -9.70
C ALA A 108 17.59 -0.55 -9.80
N LEU A 109 16.56 -1.30 -9.39
CA LEU A 109 16.56 -2.77 -9.37
C LEU A 109 16.19 -3.43 -10.70
N TYR A 110 15.36 -2.81 -11.54
CA TYR A 110 14.73 -3.49 -12.68
C TYR A 110 14.80 -2.73 -14.00
N ALA A 111 14.93 -1.40 -14.03
CA ALA A 111 14.89 -0.66 -15.30
C ALA A 111 16.10 -0.96 -16.18
N GLN A 112 15.86 -1.21 -17.47
CA GLN A 112 16.96 -1.38 -18.44
C GLN A 112 17.69 -0.06 -18.69
N LYS A 113 16.95 1.05 -18.72
CA LYS A 113 17.47 2.41 -18.98
C LYS A 113 17.15 3.35 -17.81
N PRO A 114 17.75 3.14 -16.62
CA PRO A 114 17.34 3.81 -15.39
C PRO A 114 17.46 5.33 -15.47
N LEU A 115 18.50 5.86 -16.13
CA LEU A 115 18.68 7.30 -16.31
C LEU A 115 17.55 7.92 -17.15
N MET A 116 17.06 7.24 -18.18
CA MET A 116 15.93 7.73 -18.99
C MET A 116 14.62 7.72 -18.18
N VAL A 117 14.40 6.69 -17.36
CA VAL A 117 13.22 6.62 -16.48
C VAL A 117 13.27 7.72 -15.42
N PHE A 118 14.43 7.96 -14.79
CA PHE A 118 14.61 9.05 -13.84
C PHE A 118 14.42 10.42 -14.48
N ALA A 119 15.10 10.70 -15.59
CA ALA A 119 15.02 11.99 -16.27
C ALA A 119 13.59 12.27 -16.77
N GLY A 120 12.94 11.28 -17.40
CA GLY A 120 11.58 11.42 -17.89
C GLY A 120 10.57 11.61 -16.75
N GLY A 121 10.70 10.82 -15.68
CA GLY A 121 9.87 10.94 -14.49
C GLY A 121 10.00 12.31 -13.81
N ALA A 122 11.24 12.81 -13.66
CA ALA A 122 11.50 14.14 -13.13
C ALA A 122 10.90 15.23 -14.02
N PHE A 123 11.13 15.17 -15.34
CA PHE A 123 10.57 16.13 -16.30
C PHE A 123 9.03 16.16 -16.26
N GLY A 124 8.40 14.99 -16.22
CA GLY A 124 6.94 14.88 -16.10
C GLY A 124 6.40 15.40 -14.77
N LEU A 125 7.15 15.30 -13.68
CA LEU A 125 6.74 15.77 -12.35
C LEU A 125 6.84 17.30 -12.21
N MET A 126 7.74 17.94 -12.96
CA MET A 126 8.05 19.38 -12.86
C MET A 126 6.81 20.29 -12.92
N PRO A 127 5.85 20.13 -13.86
CA PRO A 127 4.68 21.00 -13.93
C PRO A 127 3.83 20.99 -12.65
N GLY A 128 3.61 19.81 -12.06
CA GLY A 128 2.88 19.67 -10.80
C GLY A 128 3.62 20.32 -9.63
N PHE A 129 4.94 20.13 -9.55
CA PHE A 129 5.78 20.76 -8.53
C PHE A 129 5.83 22.28 -8.66
N ALA A 130 5.96 22.81 -9.88
CA ALA A 130 5.95 24.25 -10.13
C ALA A 130 4.61 24.88 -9.71
N LEU A 131 3.50 24.24 -10.06
CA LEU A 131 2.17 24.71 -9.67
C LEU A 131 1.97 24.67 -8.15
N MET A 132 2.39 23.60 -7.47
CA MET A 132 2.35 23.51 -6.01
C MET A 132 3.23 24.56 -5.34
N ALA A 133 4.46 24.78 -5.83
CA ALA A 133 5.37 25.79 -5.32
C ALA A 133 4.76 27.20 -5.43
N TRP A 134 4.10 27.50 -6.55
CA TRP A 134 3.38 28.76 -6.75
C TRP A 134 2.16 28.89 -5.81
N ILE A 135 1.34 27.85 -5.69
CA ILE A 135 0.20 27.85 -4.75
C ILE A 135 0.71 28.07 -3.32
N ASN A 136 1.80 27.42 -2.94
CA ASN A 136 2.39 27.55 -1.60
C ASN A 136 3.05 28.91 -1.38
N SER A 137 3.63 29.53 -2.40
CA SER A 137 4.17 30.88 -2.27
C SER A 137 3.07 31.90 -2.03
N VAL A 138 1.93 31.76 -2.72
CA VAL A 138 0.77 32.62 -2.54
C VAL A 138 0.11 32.40 -1.16
N LYS A 139 -0.04 31.14 -0.72
CA LYS A 139 -0.77 30.81 0.52
C LYS A 139 0.07 30.92 1.80
N PHE A 140 1.33 30.55 1.72
CA PHE A 140 2.18 30.33 2.89
C PHE A 140 3.52 31.08 2.83
N GLY A 141 3.78 31.85 1.77
CA GLY A 141 5.04 32.57 1.59
C GLY A 141 6.25 31.66 1.37
N THR A 142 6.07 30.41 0.95
CA THR A 142 7.16 29.45 0.71
C THR A 142 7.03 28.77 -0.65
N PHE A 143 8.12 28.71 -1.40
CA PHE A 143 8.19 27.96 -2.67
C PHE A 143 8.40 26.46 -2.49
N ASN A 144 8.42 25.95 -1.25
CA ASN A 144 8.54 24.52 -1.02
C ASN A 144 7.24 23.81 -1.44
N PRO A 145 7.23 22.98 -2.51
CA PRO A 145 6.02 22.38 -3.05
C PRO A 145 5.40 21.31 -2.13
N ILE A 146 6.15 20.83 -1.13
CA ILE A 146 5.69 19.82 -0.16
C ILE A 146 5.42 20.39 1.24
N SER A 147 5.38 21.73 1.38
CA SER A 147 5.10 22.41 2.64
C SER A 147 3.60 22.70 2.82
N TYR A 148 3.15 22.70 4.08
CA TYR A 148 1.84 23.23 4.50
C TYR A 148 1.98 24.57 5.28
N GLY A 149 3.11 25.26 5.13
CA GLY A 149 3.41 26.48 5.88
C GLY A 149 3.95 26.23 7.29
N HIS A 150 4.52 27.27 7.91
CA HIS A 150 5.20 27.19 9.22
C HIS A 150 4.28 27.39 10.43
N THR A 151 3.04 27.86 10.23
CA THR A 151 2.20 28.45 11.28
C THR A 151 1.43 27.46 12.16
N ALA A 152 1.43 26.15 11.85
CA ALA A 152 0.58 25.17 12.55
C ALA A 152 1.33 23.97 13.16
N GLY A 153 2.65 24.08 13.42
CA GLY A 153 3.45 22.96 13.96
C GLY A 153 3.53 21.71 13.07
N ALA A 154 2.92 21.77 11.87
CA ALA A 154 2.82 20.69 10.89
C ALA A 154 3.79 20.87 9.72
N ALA A 155 4.67 21.87 9.76
CA ALA A 155 5.71 22.05 8.75
C ALA A 155 6.62 20.81 8.75
N VAL A 156 6.72 20.15 7.60
CA VAL A 156 7.70 19.09 7.37
C VAL A 156 9.06 19.78 7.30
N ASP A 157 9.79 19.76 8.40
CA ASP A 157 11.17 20.23 8.45
C ASP A 157 12.06 19.22 7.70
N PRO A 158 12.56 19.54 6.50
CA PRO A 158 13.32 18.59 5.67
C PRO A 158 14.61 18.13 6.38
N THR A 159 15.17 18.97 7.25
CA THR A 159 16.41 18.66 7.97
C THR A 159 16.26 17.44 8.88
N LYS A 160 15.06 17.24 9.44
CA LYS A 160 14.73 16.06 10.27
C LYS A 160 14.73 14.75 9.48
N TYR A 161 14.66 14.82 8.15
CA TYR A 161 14.67 13.67 7.26
C TYR A 161 15.99 13.50 6.50
N ALA A 162 16.93 14.44 6.65
CA ALA A 162 18.22 14.41 5.94
C ALA A 162 19.00 13.11 6.20
N GLY A 163 19.02 12.63 7.45
CA GLY A 163 19.66 11.36 7.80
C GLY A 163 19.01 10.15 7.11
N PHE A 164 17.69 10.09 7.05
CA PHE A 164 16.97 9.04 6.33
C PHE A 164 17.21 9.12 4.82
N ALA A 165 17.21 10.32 4.25
CA ALA A 165 17.49 10.54 2.84
C ALA A 165 18.92 10.14 2.48
N ALA A 166 19.90 10.45 3.33
CA ALA A 166 21.30 10.05 3.14
C ALA A 166 21.46 8.52 3.16
N VAL A 167 20.85 7.84 4.14
CA VAL A 167 20.86 6.37 4.21
C VAL A 167 20.17 5.75 3.00
N ALA A 168 18.98 6.24 2.63
CA ALA A 168 18.26 5.75 1.46
C ALA A 168 19.05 5.98 0.16
N GLY A 169 19.69 7.14 0.03
CA GLY A 169 20.59 7.47 -1.07
C GLY A 169 21.78 6.52 -1.14
N LEU A 170 22.45 6.26 -0.01
CA LEU A 170 23.57 5.33 0.07
C LEU A 170 23.16 3.90 -0.31
N VAL A 171 22.03 3.41 0.23
CA VAL A 171 21.50 2.08 -0.12
C VAL A 171 21.20 2.00 -1.62
N THR A 172 20.58 3.02 -2.18
CA THR A 172 20.28 3.08 -3.63
C THR A 172 21.55 3.09 -4.47
N LEU A 173 22.56 3.86 -4.07
CA LEU A 173 23.87 3.90 -4.73
C LEU A 173 24.58 2.56 -4.67
N VAL A 174 24.55 1.86 -3.53
CA VAL A 174 25.12 0.51 -3.39
C VAL A 174 24.41 -0.48 -4.31
N ILE A 175 23.07 -0.49 -4.31
CA ILE A 175 22.27 -1.34 -5.21
C ILE A 175 22.62 -1.06 -6.67
N TRP A 176 22.71 0.22 -7.04
CA TRP A 176 23.02 0.64 -8.39
C TRP A 176 24.45 0.26 -8.80
N ALA A 177 25.45 0.46 -7.93
CA ALA A 177 26.83 0.08 -8.17
C ALA A 177 26.98 -1.44 -8.36
N VAL A 178 26.29 -2.24 -7.54
CA VAL A 178 26.22 -3.70 -7.67
C VAL A 178 25.62 -4.10 -9.02
N ARG A 179 24.54 -3.42 -9.45
CA ARG A 179 23.90 -3.69 -10.75
C ARG A 179 24.82 -3.36 -11.92
N VAL A 180 25.43 -2.17 -11.93
CA VAL A 180 26.29 -1.70 -13.04
C VAL A 180 27.52 -2.60 -13.20
N ARG A 181 28.04 -3.15 -12.10
CA ARG A 181 29.17 -4.11 -12.13
C ARG A 181 28.79 -5.53 -12.55
N GLY A 182 27.53 -5.77 -12.97
CA GLY A 182 27.07 -7.10 -13.41
C GLY A 182 26.76 -8.06 -12.26
N GLY A 183 26.57 -7.56 -11.04
CA GLY A 183 26.24 -8.34 -9.86
C GLY A 183 27.21 -8.13 -8.70
N VAL A 184 26.92 -8.80 -7.59
CA VAL A 184 27.86 -8.86 -6.45
C VAL A 184 29.04 -9.72 -6.88
N PRO A 185 30.30 -9.26 -6.73
CA PRO A 185 31.47 -10.09 -6.98
C PRO A 185 31.27 -11.45 -6.30
N ARG A 186 31.29 -12.54 -7.08
CA ARG A 186 31.13 -13.88 -6.53
C ARG A 186 32.40 -14.20 -5.75
N VAL A 187 32.35 -13.97 -4.44
CA VAL A 187 33.39 -14.44 -3.54
C VAL A 187 33.24 -15.97 -3.45
N PRO A 188 34.29 -16.75 -3.80
CA PRO A 188 34.24 -18.21 -3.67
C PRO A 188 33.81 -18.60 -2.25
N GLY A 189 32.81 -19.49 -2.14
CA GLY A 189 32.27 -19.96 -0.86
C GLY A 189 31.11 -19.13 -0.28
N ILE A 190 30.82 -17.93 -0.79
CA ILE A 190 29.69 -17.12 -0.31
C ILE A 190 28.45 -17.35 -1.17
N THR A 191 27.49 -18.12 -0.65
CA THR A 191 26.19 -18.31 -1.31
C THR A 191 25.22 -17.16 -1.01
N PRO A 192 24.24 -16.86 -1.88
CA PRO A 192 23.21 -15.86 -1.59
C PRO A 192 22.43 -16.13 -0.30
N ARG A 193 22.26 -17.42 0.05
CA ARG A 193 21.64 -17.84 1.32
C ARG A 193 22.49 -17.44 2.52
N LEU A 194 23.82 -17.59 2.43
CA LEU A 194 24.74 -17.14 3.48
C LEU A 194 24.70 -15.62 3.62
N VAL A 195 24.71 -14.86 2.52
CA VAL A 195 24.59 -13.39 2.58
C VAL A 195 23.28 -12.99 3.25
N ALA A 196 22.15 -13.58 2.83
CA ALA A 196 20.86 -13.31 3.45
C ALA A 196 20.86 -13.65 4.96
N PHE A 197 21.44 -14.80 5.33
CA PHE A 197 21.61 -15.20 6.72
C PHE A 197 22.45 -14.19 7.51
N LEU A 198 23.60 -13.76 6.99
CA LEU A 198 24.47 -12.78 7.64
C LEU A 198 23.81 -11.41 7.78
N VAL A 199 23.02 -10.98 6.79
CA VAL A 199 22.22 -9.75 6.87
C VAL A 199 21.17 -9.87 7.97
N VAL A 200 20.43 -10.97 8.02
CA VAL A 200 19.44 -11.21 9.07
C VAL A 200 20.10 -11.28 10.44
N LEU A 201 21.21 -12.01 10.57
CA LEU A 201 21.97 -12.11 11.81
C LEU A 201 22.49 -10.74 12.26
N GLY A 202 23.07 -9.96 11.36
CA GLY A 202 23.52 -8.59 11.64
C GLY A 202 22.39 -7.67 12.09
N LEU A 203 21.20 -7.80 11.49
CA LEU A 203 20.01 -7.07 11.93
C LEU A 203 19.54 -7.51 13.32
N VAL A 204 19.53 -8.81 13.62
CA VAL A 204 19.19 -9.33 14.95
C VAL A 204 20.18 -8.82 16.00
N VAL A 205 21.49 -8.91 15.72
CA VAL A 205 22.54 -8.36 16.59
C VAL A 205 22.34 -6.87 16.80
N ALA A 206 22.08 -6.09 15.74
CA ALA A 206 21.81 -4.66 15.86
C ALA A 206 20.57 -4.36 16.73
N VAL A 207 19.49 -5.14 16.58
CA VAL A 207 18.29 -5.00 17.42
C VAL A 207 18.59 -5.29 18.89
N VAL A 208 19.39 -6.32 19.18
CA VAL A 208 19.71 -6.73 20.55
C VAL A 208 20.68 -5.76 21.23
N PHE A 209 21.69 -5.26 20.50
CA PHE A 209 22.80 -4.51 21.10
C PHE A 209 22.76 -3.00 20.86
N VAL A 210 21.89 -2.49 19.98
CA VAL A 210 21.76 -1.05 19.69
C VAL A 210 20.37 -0.55 20.11
N PRO A 211 20.22 0.10 21.28
CA PRO A 211 18.91 0.52 21.81
C PRO A 211 18.10 1.45 20.88
N GLN A 212 18.77 2.18 19.98
CA GLN A 212 18.11 2.99 18.97
C GLN A 212 17.41 2.13 17.91
N VAL A 213 18.03 1.01 17.51
CA VAL A 213 17.48 0.05 16.55
C VAL A 213 16.35 -0.74 17.19
N GLU A 214 16.51 -1.19 18.44
CA GLU A 214 15.43 -1.82 19.23
C GLU A 214 14.19 -0.92 19.29
N ARG A 215 14.34 0.34 19.72
CA ARG A 215 13.24 1.31 19.81
C ARG A 215 12.58 1.56 18.46
N LEU A 216 13.36 1.57 17.37
CA LEU A 216 12.84 1.70 16.02
C LEU A 216 12.02 0.47 15.63
N VAL A 217 12.55 -0.74 15.84
CA VAL A 217 11.85 -2.01 15.52
C VAL A 217 10.58 -2.14 16.35
N MET A 218 10.61 -1.84 17.64
CA MET A 218 9.42 -1.86 18.50
C MET A 218 8.38 -0.84 18.05
N ARG A 219 8.80 0.35 17.59
CA ARG A 219 7.88 1.35 17.03
C ARG A 219 7.26 0.88 15.73
N VAL A 220 8.05 0.26 14.84
CA VAL A 220 7.54 -0.35 13.60
C VAL A 220 6.58 -1.49 13.91
N ALA A 221 6.91 -2.38 14.85
CA ALA A 221 6.07 -3.51 15.23
C ALA A 221 4.74 -3.05 15.86
N LYS A 222 4.77 -2.11 16.82
CA LYS A 222 3.57 -1.51 17.43
C LYS A 222 2.70 -0.83 16.37
N GLY A 223 3.31 -0.04 15.49
CA GLY A 223 2.59 0.65 14.42
C GLY A 223 2.01 -0.29 13.36
N PHE A 224 2.75 -1.33 12.97
CA PHE A 224 2.27 -2.36 12.05
C PHE A 224 1.07 -3.09 12.66
N TYR A 225 1.19 -3.52 13.91
CA TYR A 225 0.09 -4.15 14.63
C TYR A 225 -1.14 -3.23 14.68
N ALA A 226 -0.96 -1.97 15.13
CA ALA A 226 -2.05 -1.02 15.28
C ALA A 226 -2.74 -0.65 13.96
N LEU A 227 -1.99 -0.56 12.86
CA LEU A 227 -2.52 -0.09 11.57
C LEU A 227 -2.96 -1.23 10.65
N MET A 228 -2.32 -2.40 10.72
CA MET A 228 -2.56 -3.51 9.80
C MET A 228 -3.41 -4.61 10.42
N ILE A 229 -3.28 -4.87 11.72
CA ILE A 229 -3.89 -6.02 12.38
C ILE A 229 -5.07 -5.57 13.27
N ASP A 230 -4.83 -4.69 14.24
CA ASP A 230 -5.82 -4.33 15.24
C ASP A 230 -5.78 -2.86 15.65
N SER A 231 -6.81 -2.11 15.27
CA SER A 231 -6.94 -0.68 15.57
C SER A 231 -7.06 -0.36 17.06
N ARG A 232 -7.36 -1.34 17.93
CA ARG A 232 -7.46 -1.12 19.39
C ARG A 232 -6.14 -0.71 20.02
N ALA A 233 -5.01 -1.07 19.39
CA ALA A 233 -3.68 -0.66 19.83
C ALA A 233 -3.32 0.80 19.50
N ILE A 234 -4.19 1.52 18.78
CA ILE A 234 -4.02 2.96 18.54
C ILE A 234 -4.24 3.71 19.85
N GLU A 235 -3.41 4.71 20.10
CA GLU A 235 -3.60 5.67 21.18
C GLU A 235 -3.85 7.04 20.56
N ASP A 236 -5.05 7.59 20.76
CA ASP A 236 -5.44 8.89 20.22
C ASP A 236 -6.36 9.61 21.21
N THR A 237 -5.90 10.77 21.68
CA THR A 237 -6.58 11.59 22.69
C THR A 237 -7.26 12.83 22.09
N ARG A 238 -7.31 12.93 20.76
CA ARG A 238 -7.90 14.09 20.09
C ARG A 238 -9.43 14.17 20.33
N PRO A 239 -10.02 15.38 20.30
CA PRO A 239 -11.46 15.56 20.37
C PRO A 239 -12.20 14.75 19.28
N GLY A 240 -13.35 14.17 19.64
CA GLY A 240 -14.15 13.33 18.74
C GLY A 240 -13.68 11.86 18.62
N VAL A 241 -12.62 11.49 19.34
CA VAL A 241 -12.19 10.11 19.55
C VAL A 241 -12.67 9.63 20.91
N ARG A 242 -13.36 8.49 20.95
CA ARG A 242 -13.84 7.88 22.21
C ARG A 242 -13.61 6.37 22.21
N ARG A 243 -13.33 5.80 23.38
CA ARG A 243 -13.32 4.35 23.58
C ARG A 243 -14.73 3.87 23.89
N GLY A 244 -15.15 2.76 23.28
CA GLY A 244 -16.36 2.04 23.66
C GLY A 244 -16.02 0.72 24.36
N ALA A 245 -16.98 -0.21 24.34
CA ALA A 245 -16.80 -1.55 24.90
C ALA A 245 -15.59 -2.27 24.27
N GLU A 246 -14.94 -3.13 25.05
CA GLU A 246 -13.77 -3.93 24.62
C GLU A 246 -12.61 -3.12 24.00
N ASN A 247 -12.42 -1.87 24.45
CA ASN A 247 -11.41 -0.95 23.91
C ASN A 247 -11.54 -0.64 22.42
N THR A 248 -12.75 -0.79 21.85
CA THR A 248 -13.03 -0.34 20.49
C THR A 248 -12.93 1.18 20.39
N TRP A 249 -12.33 1.67 19.31
CA TRP A 249 -12.22 3.11 19.09
C TRP A 249 -13.30 3.60 18.14
N PHE A 250 -13.96 4.68 18.54
CA PHE A 250 -14.89 5.43 17.71
C PHE A 250 -14.30 6.78 17.35
N PHE A 251 -14.31 7.08 16.06
CA PHE A 251 -13.82 8.32 15.47
C PHE A 251 -15.01 9.00 14.78
N GLY A 252 -15.47 10.13 15.32
CA GLY A 252 -16.66 10.79 14.78
C GLY A 252 -17.92 9.91 14.82
N GLY A 253 -18.04 9.06 15.86
CA GLY A 253 -19.16 8.13 16.02
C GLY A 253 -19.03 6.82 15.24
N MET A 254 -18.07 6.68 14.33
CA MET A 254 -17.84 5.46 13.55
C MET A 254 -16.71 4.62 14.13
N MET A 255 -16.83 3.30 14.07
CA MET A 255 -15.77 2.40 14.53
C MET A 255 -14.53 2.48 13.62
N LYS A 256 -13.35 2.57 14.24
CA LYS A 256 -12.06 2.53 13.54
C LYS A 256 -11.63 1.09 13.29
N LYS A 257 -11.18 0.81 12.08
CA LYS A 257 -10.66 -0.50 11.67
C LYS A 257 -9.23 -0.38 11.17
N ALA A 258 -8.42 -1.38 11.49
CA ALA A 258 -7.12 -1.61 10.87
C ALA A 258 -7.28 -2.09 9.42
N LEU A 259 -6.20 -2.10 8.64
CA LEU A 259 -6.26 -2.44 7.23
C LEU A 259 -6.77 -3.87 7.00
N GLY A 260 -6.22 -4.86 7.71
CA GLY A 260 -6.64 -6.26 7.61
C GLY A 260 -8.05 -6.50 8.15
N GLN A 261 -8.46 -5.72 9.16
CA GLN A 261 -9.85 -5.67 9.66
C GLN A 261 -10.83 -5.15 8.60
N SER A 262 -10.41 -4.19 7.78
CA SER A 262 -11.24 -3.68 6.68
C SER A 262 -11.19 -4.56 5.42
N LEU A 263 -10.11 -5.32 5.23
CA LEU A 263 -9.78 -6.05 4.00
C LEU A 263 -9.36 -7.50 4.31
N PRO A 264 -10.27 -8.35 4.80
CA PRO A 264 -9.94 -9.70 5.26
C PRO A 264 -9.32 -10.58 4.16
N TRP A 265 -9.61 -10.29 2.89
CA TRP A 265 -9.03 -10.99 1.74
C TRP A 265 -7.50 -10.84 1.64
N LEU A 266 -6.89 -9.84 2.29
CA LEU A 266 -5.42 -9.72 2.37
C LEU A 266 -4.78 -10.93 3.08
N GLY A 267 -5.53 -11.66 3.90
CA GLY A 267 -5.07 -12.89 4.55
C GLY A 267 -4.58 -13.95 3.54
N VAL A 268 -5.09 -13.94 2.30
CA VAL A 268 -4.65 -14.87 1.26
C VAL A 268 -3.16 -14.74 0.94
N LEU A 269 -2.56 -13.56 1.17
CA LEU A 269 -1.15 -13.29 0.91
C LEU A 269 -0.21 -14.19 1.73
N ALA A 270 -0.67 -14.79 2.83
CA ALA A 270 0.09 -15.80 3.57
C ALA A 270 0.46 -17.01 2.68
N ALA A 271 -0.34 -17.34 1.67
CA ALA A 271 -0.07 -18.43 0.73
C ALA A 271 1.15 -18.17 -0.18
N LEU A 272 1.69 -16.94 -0.23
CA LEU A 272 2.93 -16.64 -0.95
C LEU A 272 4.13 -17.45 -0.46
N VAL A 273 4.09 -17.95 0.78
CA VAL A 273 5.15 -18.79 1.37
C VAL A 273 5.23 -20.17 0.71
N VAL A 274 4.09 -20.69 0.22
CA VAL A 274 3.98 -22.06 -0.32
C VAL A 274 3.77 -22.12 -1.83
N LEU A 275 3.29 -21.04 -2.44
CA LEU A 275 3.07 -20.98 -3.88
C LEU A 275 4.41 -20.89 -4.65
N PRO A 276 4.53 -21.53 -5.83
CA PRO A 276 5.69 -21.36 -6.69
C PRO A 276 5.66 -19.96 -7.32
N THR A 277 6.43 -19.05 -6.74
CA THR A 277 6.45 -17.64 -7.15
C THR A 277 7.46 -17.35 -8.26
N ALA A 278 8.19 -18.34 -8.78
CA ALA A 278 9.34 -18.13 -9.65
C ALA A 278 9.00 -17.32 -10.92
N GLN A 279 7.91 -17.65 -11.61
CA GLN A 279 7.48 -16.98 -12.84
C GLN A 279 7.04 -15.52 -12.60
N GLN A 280 6.43 -15.26 -11.44
CA GLN A 280 5.83 -13.97 -11.10
C GLN A 280 6.66 -13.17 -10.09
N ARG A 281 7.90 -13.63 -9.80
CA ARG A 281 8.74 -13.11 -8.72
C ARG A 281 8.95 -11.61 -8.85
N ARG A 282 9.24 -11.13 -10.05
CA ARG A 282 9.47 -9.70 -10.33
C ARG A 282 8.25 -8.87 -9.93
N SER A 283 7.08 -9.25 -10.41
CA SER A 283 5.82 -8.55 -10.16
C SER A 283 5.44 -8.56 -8.68
N ILE A 284 5.59 -9.71 -8.01
CA ILE A 284 5.38 -9.84 -6.57
C ILE A 284 6.32 -8.91 -5.80
N MET A 285 7.62 -8.90 -6.11
CA MET A 285 8.58 -8.03 -5.43
C MET A 285 8.26 -6.55 -5.64
N ILE A 286 7.86 -6.14 -6.85
CA ILE A 286 7.46 -4.77 -7.14
C ILE A 286 6.27 -4.35 -6.27
N VAL A 287 5.23 -5.19 -6.16
CA VAL A 287 4.07 -4.90 -5.31
C VAL A 287 4.45 -4.85 -3.83
N LEU A 288 5.28 -5.77 -3.35
CA LEU A 288 5.73 -5.79 -1.96
C LEU A 288 6.60 -4.57 -1.63
N ILE A 289 7.50 -4.16 -2.52
CA ILE A 289 8.31 -2.94 -2.37
C ILE A 289 7.41 -1.73 -2.25
N PHE A 290 6.41 -1.60 -3.13
CA PHE A 290 5.43 -0.51 -3.04
C PHE A 290 4.70 -0.57 -1.68
N ALA A 291 4.12 -1.71 -1.33
CA ALA A 291 3.36 -1.86 -0.10
C ALA A 291 4.19 -1.50 1.15
N VAL A 292 5.43 -1.95 1.24
CA VAL A 292 6.33 -1.67 2.36
C VAL A 292 6.73 -0.20 2.40
N LEU A 293 7.25 0.35 1.30
CA LEU A 293 7.77 1.73 1.29
C LEU A 293 6.66 2.77 1.52
N TRP A 294 5.48 2.55 0.96
CA TRP A 294 4.34 3.43 1.16
C TRP A 294 3.81 3.33 2.60
N SER A 295 3.75 2.13 3.19
CA SER A 295 3.22 1.94 4.55
C SER A 295 4.17 2.47 5.63
N LEU A 296 5.47 2.47 5.38
CA LEU A 296 6.51 2.70 6.39
C LEU A 296 6.35 4.03 7.16
N PRO A 297 6.13 5.20 6.52
CA PRO A 297 5.96 6.46 7.24
C PRO A 297 4.77 6.45 8.20
N PHE A 298 3.68 5.78 7.81
CA PHE A 298 2.47 5.67 8.61
C PHE A 298 2.67 4.72 9.78
N ILE A 299 3.26 3.55 9.53
CA ILE A 299 3.61 2.56 10.56
C ILE A 299 4.52 3.18 11.61
N LEU A 300 5.60 3.85 11.21
CA LEU A 300 6.55 4.47 12.14
C LEU A 300 5.91 5.50 13.08
N ARG A 301 4.81 6.12 12.65
CA ARG A 301 4.10 7.15 13.44
C ARG A 301 2.78 6.66 14.02
N SER A 302 2.41 5.39 13.79
CA SER A 302 1.05 4.89 14.05
C SER A 302 -0.03 5.84 13.49
N TRP A 303 0.25 6.43 12.33
CA TRP A 303 -0.58 7.47 11.72
C TRP A 303 -1.75 6.85 10.96
N HIS A 304 -2.93 6.88 11.57
CA HIS A 304 -4.05 6.02 11.17
C HIS A 304 -5.10 6.63 10.23
N GLY A 305 -5.06 7.91 9.90
CA GLY A 305 -6.13 8.49 9.06
C GLY A 305 -6.87 9.69 9.63
N GLY A 306 -6.68 10.07 10.88
CA GLY A 306 -7.63 11.01 11.51
C GLY A 306 -9.01 10.36 11.71
N LEU A 307 -10.09 11.14 11.61
CA LEU A 307 -11.44 10.73 12.01
C LEU A 307 -12.18 9.75 11.07
N GLY A 308 -11.52 9.19 10.05
CA GLY A 308 -12.14 8.19 9.17
C GLY A 308 -12.19 6.80 9.82
N SER A 309 -13.24 6.02 9.54
CA SER A 309 -13.41 4.63 9.99
C SER A 309 -12.32 3.68 9.48
N ASN A 310 -11.82 3.90 8.27
CA ASN A 310 -10.84 3.04 7.60
C ASN A 310 -9.43 3.67 7.57
N MET A 311 -8.44 2.83 7.26
CA MET A 311 -7.03 3.20 7.10
C MET A 311 -6.76 3.93 5.76
N ARG A 312 -7.32 5.13 5.61
CA ARG A 312 -7.38 5.87 4.33
C ARG A 312 -6.02 6.14 3.68
N TYR A 313 -4.95 6.27 4.46
CA TYR A 313 -3.59 6.48 3.91
C TYR A 313 -3.05 5.26 3.18
N PHE A 314 -3.68 4.09 3.35
CA PHE A 314 -3.32 2.86 2.67
C PHE A 314 -4.07 2.66 1.34
N MET A 315 -5.06 3.53 1.03
CA MET A 315 -5.85 3.41 -0.20
C MET A 315 -5.04 3.32 -1.48
N PRO A 316 -3.97 4.14 -1.67
CA PRO A 316 -3.24 4.10 -2.94
C PRO A 316 -2.47 2.79 -3.18
N MET A 317 -2.26 1.96 -2.15
CA MET A 317 -1.71 0.61 -2.30
C MET A 317 -2.76 -0.44 -2.64
N LEU A 318 -4.06 -0.17 -2.44
CA LEU A 318 -5.09 -1.18 -2.61
C LEU A 318 -5.18 -1.73 -4.04
N PRO A 319 -5.11 -0.92 -5.11
CA PRO A 319 -5.10 -1.46 -6.47
C PRO A 319 -4.03 -2.55 -6.70
N VAL A 320 -2.80 -2.33 -6.22
CA VAL A 320 -1.70 -3.29 -6.41
C VAL A 320 -1.80 -4.49 -5.46
N LEU A 321 -2.28 -4.29 -4.23
CA LEU A 321 -2.53 -5.38 -3.29
C LEU A 321 -3.70 -6.26 -3.73
N SER A 322 -4.74 -5.68 -4.33
CA SER A 322 -5.85 -6.39 -4.96
C SER A 322 -5.35 -7.21 -6.15
N ALA A 323 -4.45 -6.67 -6.99
CA ALA A 323 -3.83 -7.43 -8.08
C ALA A 323 -3.03 -8.64 -7.57
N LEU A 324 -2.19 -8.44 -6.55
CA LEU A 324 -1.40 -9.54 -5.96
C LEU A 324 -2.28 -10.58 -5.28
N SER A 325 -3.29 -10.16 -4.51
CA SER A 325 -4.22 -11.08 -3.86
C SER A 325 -5.06 -11.86 -4.87
N ALA A 326 -5.50 -11.19 -5.95
CA ALA A 326 -6.19 -11.83 -7.06
C ALA A 326 -5.33 -12.90 -7.74
N TRP A 327 -4.03 -12.64 -7.93
CA TRP A 327 -3.09 -13.64 -8.45
C TRP A 327 -2.97 -14.84 -7.51
N VAL A 328 -2.80 -14.61 -6.21
CA VAL A 328 -2.71 -15.69 -5.21
C VAL A 328 -4.00 -16.53 -5.20
N ILE A 329 -5.18 -15.89 -5.22
CA ILE A 329 -6.48 -16.57 -5.28
C ILE A 329 -6.56 -17.43 -6.55
N ALA A 330 -6.23 -16.87 -7.71
CA ALA A 330 -6.27 -17.61 -8.97
C ALA A 330 -5.33 -18.83 -8.95
N ALA A 331 -4.10 -18.65 -8.45
CA ALA A 331 -3.10 -19.71 -8.34
C ALA A 331 -3.50 -20.81 -7.34
N LEU A 332 -4.22 -20.47 -6.27
CA LEU A 332 -4.80 -21.45 -5.35
C LEU A 332 -5.96 -22.22 -6.00
N LEU A 333 -6.87 -21.53 -6.69
CA LEU A 333 -8.01 -22.16 -7.36
C LEU A 333 -7.59 -23.14 -8.46
N GLU A 334 -6.50 -22.84 -9.19
CA GLU A 334 -5.95 -23.74 -10.22
C GLU A 334 -5.34 -25.03 -9.67
N ARG A 335 -5.07 -25.10 -8.36
CA ARG A 335 -4.54 -26.29 -7.68
C ARG A 335 -5.63 -27.17 -7.09
N ILE A 336 -6.89 -26.75 -7.17
CA ILE A 336 -8.01 -27.44 -6.56
C ILE A 336 -8.87 -28.03 -7.68
N ASP A 337 -8.89 -29.36 -7.77
CA ASP A 337 -9.68 -30.08 -8.80
C ASP A 337 -11.18 -29.77 -8.70
N ASN A 338 -11.69 -29.54 -7.48
CA ASN A 338 -13.06 -29.14 -7.23
C ASN A 338 -13.11 -27.92 -6.29
N PRO A 339 -13.14 -26.68 -6.83
CA PRO A 339 -13.12 -25.46 -6.01
C PRO A 339 -14.36 -25.28 -5.15
N ALA A 340 -15.49 -25.94 -5.47
CA ALA A 340 -16.73 -25.79 -4.72
C ALA A 340 -16.61 -26.28 -3.27
N ARG A 341 -15.88 -27.38 -3.04
CA ARG A 341 -15.69 -27.95 -1.68
C ARG A 341 -14.95 -27.03 -0.71
N PRO A 342 -13.74 -26.51 -1.03
CA PRO A 342 -13.05 -25.59 -0.13
C PRO A 342 -13.72 -24.22 -0.04
N VAL A 343 -14.41 -23.76 -1.08
CA VAL A 343 -15.25 -22.55 -0.98
C VAL A 343 -16.37 -22.78 0.02
N LEU A 344 -17.12 -23.87 -0.09
CA LEU A 344 -18.17 -24.23 0.85
C LEU A 344 -17.62 -24.39 2.27
N ALA A 345 -16.50 -25.11 2.44
CA ALA A 345 -15.85 -25.26 3.74
C ALA A 345 -15.41 -23.91 4.32
N GLY A 346 -14.84 -23.02 3.50
CA GLY A 346 -14.45 -21.66 3.91
C GLY A 346 -15.65 -20.82 4.33
N VAL A 347 -16.77 -20.92 3.61
CA VAL A 347 -18.04 -20.28 3.96
C VAL A 347 -18.56 -20.82 5.30
N LEU A 348 -18.66 -22.14 5.45
CA LEU A 348 -19.13 -22.78 6.69
C LEU A 348 -18.25 -22.43 7.88
N LEU A 349 -16.92 -22.47 7.73
CA LEU A 349 -15.97 -22.07 8.76
C LEU A 349 -16.09 -20.57 9.10
N GLY A 350 -16.28 -19.72 8.09
CA GLY A 350 -16.48 -18.28 8.26
C GLY A 350 -17.75 -17.98 9.05
N PHE A 351 -18.88 -18.60 8.69
CA PHE A 351 -20.14 -18.49 9.42
C PHE A 351 -20.04 -19.05 10.83
N GLY A 352 -19.42 -20.22 11.00
CA GLY A 352 -19.20 -20.84 12.31
C GLY A 352 -18.37 -19.97 13.23
N ALA A 353 -17.26 -19.41 12.73
CA ALA A 353 -16.40 -18.50 13.48
C ALA A 353 -17.12 -17.20 13.85
N MET A 354 -17.91 -16.64 12.93
CA MET A 354 -18.73 -15.47 13.18
C MET A 354 -19.80 -15.72 14.24
N TYR A 355 -20.52 -16.84 14.15
CA TYR A 355 -21.55 -17.22 15.12
C TYR A 355 -20.93 -17.46 16.51
N ALA A 356 -19.81 -18.18 16.57
CA ALA A 356 -19.05 -18.37 17.80
C ALA A 356 -18.61 -17.03 18.41
N TRP A 357 -18.17 -16.06 17.59
CA TRP A 357 -17.81 -14.73 18.07
C TRP A 357 -19.01 -14.01 18.70
N LEU A 358 -20.16 -14.01 18.02
CA LEU A 358 -21.38 -13.36 18.52
C LEU A 358 -21.84 -13.94 19.86
N MET A 359 -21.67 -15.24 20.07
CA MET A 359 -22.09 -15.92 21.29
C MET A 359 -21.08 -15.79 22.44
N LEU A 360 -19.78 -15.72 22.12
CA LEU A 360 -18.70 -15.78 23.13
C LEU A 360 -18.10 -14.42 23.49
N ARG A 361 -18.37 -13.35 22.73
CA ARG A 361 -17.77 -12.03 22.96
C ARG A 361 -18.81 -11.00 23.38
N ALA A 362 -18.50 -10.26 24.44
CA ALA A 362 -19.36 -9.21 24.99
C ALA A 362 -19.59 -8.05 23.99
N SER A 363 -18.69 -7.84 23.04
CA SER A 363 -18.85 -6.86 21.96
C SER A 363 -19.94 -7.21 20.96
N GLY A 364 -20.40 -8.47 20.91
CA GLY A 364 -21.42 -8.93 19.98
C GLY A 364 -21.17 -8.47 18.54
N VAL A 365 -22.20 -7.87 17.93
CA VAL A 365 -22.16 -7.38 16.54
C VAL A 365 -21.12 -6.29 16.32
N ALA A 366 -20.85 -5.45 17.33
CA ALA A 366 -19.86 -4.37 17.21
C ALA A 366 -18.45 -4.96 17.01
N GLY A 367 -18.11 -6.03 17.71
CA GLY A 367 -16.83 -6.73 17.53
C GLY A 367 -16.74 -7.42 16.16
N VAL A 368 -17.83 -8.02 15.69
CA VAL A 368 -17.88 -8.61 14.34
C VAL A 368 -17.71 -7.55 13.25
N GLN A 369 -18.35 -6.40 13.39
CA GLN A 369 -18.16 -5.28 12.46
C GLN A 369 -16.73 -4.76 12.48
N GLN A 370 -15.98 -4.93 13.57
CA GLN A 370 -14.56 -4.57 13.59
C GLN A 370 -13.71 -5.48 12.69
N VAL A 371 -14.14 -6.73 12.46
CA VAL A 371 -13.37 -7.76 11.73
C VAL A 371 -13.87 -7.97 10.31
N LEU A 372 -15.17 -7.80 10.08
CA LEU A 372 -15.80 -7.95 8.77
C LEU A 372 -16.28 -6.60 8.26
N SER A 373 -15.96 -6.28 7.00
CA SER A 373 -16.66 -5.19 6.33
C SER A 373 -18.13 -5.62 6.18
N THR A 374 -19.07 -4.72 6.47
CA THR A 374 -20.51 -4.98 6.38
C THR A 374 -20.91 -5.55 5.01
N TYR A 375 -20.17 -5.18 3.97
CA TYR A 375 -20.37 -5.64 2.60
C TYR A 375 -19.88 -7.07 2.34
N VAL A 376 -18.78 -7.52 2.97
CA VAL A 376 -18.34 -8.92 2.90
C VAL A 376 -19.38 -9.83 3.55
N LEU A 377 -19.93 -9.41 4.69
CA LEU A 377 -21.02 -10.14 5.36
C LEU A 377 -22.25 -10.27 4.43
N PHE A 378 -22.64 -9.18 3.78
CA PHE A 378 -23.79 -9.16 2.87
C PHE A 378 -23.55 -10.00 1.61
N ALA A 379 -22.36 -9.92 1.00
CA ALA A 379 -22.01 -10.72 -0.16
C ALA A 379 -21.95 -12.22 0.15
N VAL A 380 -21.42 -12.60 1.31
CA VAL A 380 -21.42 -13.98 1.80
C VAL A 380 -22.85 -14.49 2.03
N VAL A 381 -23.73 -13.68 2.62
CA VAL A 381 -25.15 -14.02 2.79
C VAL A 381 -25.84 -14.21 1.44
N VAL A 382 -25.66 -13.29 0.49
CA VAL A 382 -26.26 -13.40 -0.86
C VAL A 382 -25.77 -14.65 -1.59
N LEU A 383 -24.46 -14.94 -1.52
CA LEU A 383 -23.88 -16.13 -2.15
C LEU A 383 -24.40 -17.44 -1.52
N VAL A 384 -24.64 -17.47 -0.21
CA VAL A 384 -25.24 -18.62 0.47
C VAL A 384 -26.73 -18.77 0.17
N CYS A 385 -27.46 -17.68 -0.05
CA CYS A 385 -28.88 -17.76 -0.39
C CYS A 385 -29.14 -18.04 -1.88
N ALA A 386 -28.15 -17.85 -2.75
CA ALA A 386 -28.28 -18.00 -4.21
C ALA A 386 -27.81 -19.35 -4.76
N GLY A 387 -27.13 -20.18 -3.95
CA GLY A 387 -26.71 -21.54 -4.29
C GLY A 387 -27.33 -22.54 -3.35
#